data_AF-A0A087NBH4-F1
#
_entry.id   AF-A0A087NBH4-F1
#
_cell.length_a   1.000
_cell.length_b   1.000
_cell.length_c   1.000
_cell.angle_alpha   90.00
_cell.angle_beta   90.00
_cell.angle_gamma   90.00
#
_symmetry.space_group_name_H-M   'P 1'
#
loop_
_entity.id
_entity.type
_entity.pdbx_description
1 polymer ?
#
loop_
_entity_poly.entity_id
_entity_poly.type
_entity_poly.pdbx_seq_one_letter_code
_entity_poly.pdbx_strand_id
1 'polypeptide(L)'
;MPDYNPMLARRVVTDIGRTHNAIDGALKKLSMLTTDVLEAFSDAQLNDAMTQPVLEDIANGFSTIVAGRGAFVSAHQKLIEMKMESNLRKVEIGCSIGPICPLPFVEEAQLREVA
;
A
#
# COMPACT_ATOMS: atom_id res chain seq x y z
N MET A 1 24.07 17.82 -12.56
CA MET A 1 23.01 16.89 -12.09
C MET A 1 23.10 16.86 -10.58
N PRO A 2 22.00 17.02 -9.82
CA PRO A 2 22.06 16.79 -8.38
C PRO A 2 22.53 15.36 -8.14
N ASP A 3 23.48 15.18 -7.21
CA ASP A 3 24.07 13.88 -6.93
C ASP A 3 23.00 12.88 -6.46
N TYR A 4 23.00 11.70 -7.07
CA TYR A 4 22.11 10.61 -6.67
C TYR A 4 22.46 10.15 -5.25
N ASN A 5 21.50 10.22 -4.33
CA ASN A 5 21.66 9.73 -2.96
C ASN A 5 20.92 8.39 -2.77
N PRO A 6 21.64 7.24 -2.77
CA PRO A 6 21.02 5.92 -2.63
C PRO A 6 20.32 5.72 -1.27
N MET A 7 20.79 6.38 -0.22
CA MET A 7 20.18 6.29 1.11
C MET A 7 18.83 7.00 1.17
N LEU A 8 18.68 8.12 0.46
CA LEU A 8 17.40 8.80 0.31
C LEU A 8 16.41 7.90 -0.44
N ALA A 9 16.82 7.32 -1.56
CA ALA A 9 15.98 6.43 -2.37
C ALA A 9 15.49 5.22 -1.55
N ARG A 10 16.39 4.58 -0.80
CA ARG A 10 16.05 3.46 0.08
C ARG A 10 15.06 3.84 1.18
N ARG A 11 15.22 5.04 1.77
CA ARG A 11 14.29 5.57 2.79
C ARG A 11 12.89 5.74 2.20
N VAL A 12 12.78 6.37 1.03
CA VAL A 12 11.49 6.58 0.35
C VAL A 12 10.77 5.25 0.08
N VAL A 13 11.45 4.25 -0.47
CA VAL A 13 10.85 2.92 -0.72
C VAL A 13 10.39 2.27 0.59
N THR A 14 11.21 2.36 1.63
CA THR A 14 10.88 1.84 2.97
C THR A 14 9.62 2.51 3.54
N ASP A 15 9.53 3.83 3.44
CA ASP A 15 8.42 4.59 3.99
C ASP A 15 7.12 4.39 3.19
N ILE A 16 7.20 4.22 1.87
CA ILE A 16 6.04 3.82 1.05
C ILE A 16 5.52 2.46 1.51
N GLY A 17 6.39 1.46 1.67
CA GLY A 17 6.00 0.13 2.13
C GLY A 17 5.39 0.15 3.53
N ARG A 18 5.99 0.91 4.46
CA ARG A 18 5.43 1.13 5.80
C ARG A 18 4.06 1.79 5.77
N THR A 19 3.85 2.74 4.86
CA THR A 19 2.56 3.43 4.71
C THR A 19 1.48 2.48 4.22
N HIS A 20 1.75 1.64 3.22
CA HIS A 20 0.82 0.58 2.79
C HIS A 20 0.43 -0.33 3.97
N ASN A 21 1.43 -0.82 4.72
CA ASN A 21 1.18 -1.68 5.87
C ASN A 21 0.39 -0.98 6.99
N ALA A 22 0.62 0.32 7.20
CA ALA A 22 -0.12 1.10 8.19
C ALA A 22 -1.59 1.27 7.80
N ILE A 23 -1.89 1.52 6.52
CA ILE A 23 -3.26 1.61 6.00
C ILE A 23 -3.96 0.26 6.13
N ASP A 24 -3.31 -0.83 5.74
CA ASP A 24 -3.87 -2.19 5.87
C ASP A 24 -4.10 -2.56 7.34
N GLY A 25 -3.19 -2.16 8.23
CA GLY A 25 -3.35 -2.30 9.67
C GLY A 25 -4.51 -1.49 10.24
N ALA A 26 -4.74 -0.28 9.73
CA ALA A 26 -5.88 0.55 10.12
C ALA A 26 -7.21 -0.07 9.69
N LEU A 27 -7.30 -0.60 8.46
CA LEU A 27 -8.48 -1.31 7.96
C LEU A 27 -8.81 -2.53 8.83
N LYS A 28 -7.80 -3.33 9.18
CA LYS A 28 -7.96 -4.48 10.09
C LYS A 28 -8.47 -4.06 11.47
N LYS A 29 -7.90 -3.00 12.06
CA LYS A 29 -8.34 -2.52 13.38
C LYS A 29 -9.76 -1.97 13.34
N LEU A 30 -10.11 -1.24 12.27
CA LEU A 30 -11.45 -0.72 12.10
C LEU A 30 -12.48 -1.85 11.94
N SER A 31 -12.16 -2.91 11.19
CA SER A 31 -13.09 -4.06 11.08
C SER A 31 -13.31 -4.76 12.42
N MET A 32 -12.27 -4.90 13.23
CA MET A 32 -12.39 -5.47 14.58
C MET A 32 -13.25 -4.58 15.48
N LEU A 33 -13.02 -3.25 15.47
CA LEU A 33 -13.82 -2.30 16.21
C LEU A 33 -15.30 -2.35 15.81
N THR A 34 -15.61 -2.49 14.52
CA THR A 34 -16.99 -2.64 14.04
C THR A 34 -17.65 -3.89 14.64
N THR A 35 -16.93 -5.00 14.73
CA THR A 35 -17.43 -6.22 15.39
C THR A 35 -17.70 -5.97 16.87
N ASP A 36 -16.76 -5.36 17.60
CA ASP A 36 -16.92 -5.05 19.03
C ASP A 36 -18.14 -4.14 19.28
N VAL A 37 -18.39 -3.16 18.40
CA VAL A 37 -19.56 -2.27 18.47
C VAL A 37 -20.86 -3.04 18.25
N LEU A 38 -20.90 -3.96 17.29
CA LEU A 38 -22.08 -4.80 17.04
C LEU A 38 -22.39 -5.72 18.22
N GLU A 39 -21.36 -6.32 18.81
CA GLU A 39 -21.50 -7.12 20.04
C GLU A 39 -22.05 -6.27 21.19
N ALA A 40 -21.50 -5.06 21.39
CA ALA A 40 -21.98 -4.14 22.41
C ALA A 40 -23.44 -3.71 22.19
N PHE A 41 -23.87 -3.49 20.94
CA PHE A 41 -25.27 -3.19 20.62
C PHE A 41 -26.21 -4.34 20.95
N SER A 42 -25.78 -5.58 20.64
CA SER A 42 -26.53 -6.79 20.97
C SER A 42 -26.66 -6.98 22.49
N ASP A 43 -25.56 -6.83 23.23
CA ASP A 43 -25.53 -6.98 24.69
C ASP A 43 -26.37 -5.91 25.39
N ALA A 44 -26.35 -4.68 24.87
CA ALA A 44 -27.14 -3.57 25.41
C ALA A 44 -28.62 -3.60 24.96
N GLN A 45 -29.03 -4.56 24.12
CA GLN A 45 -30.39 -4.69 23.58
C GLN A 45 -30.93 -3.38 23.00
N LEU A 46 -30.06 -2.63 22.30
CA LEU A 46 -30.45 -1.37 21.69
C LEU A 46 -31.41 -1.61 20.51
N ASN A 47 -32.38 -0.71 20.34
CA ASN A 47 -33.26 -0.73 19.18
C ASN A 47 -32.47 -0.47 17.89
N ASP A 48 -32.75 -1.25 16.85
CA ASP A 48 -32.17 -1.12 15.50
C ASP A 48 -32.23 0.31 14.95
N ALA A 49 -33.32 1.05 15.23
CA ALA A 49 -33.47 2.43 14.78
C ALA A 49 -32.40 3.38 15.38
N MET A 50 -31.88 3.05 16.57
CA MET A 50 -30.85 3.84 17.26
C MET A 50 -29.44 3.45 16.80
N THR A 51 -29.22 2.18 16.45
CA THR A 51 -27.90 1.65 16.07
C THR A 51 -27.60 1.87 14.59
N GLN A 52 -28.63 1.91 13.73
CA GLN A 52 -28.49 2.06 12.28
C GLN A 52 -27.65 3.29 11.85
N PRO A 53 -27.88 4.51 12.37
CA PRO A 53 -27.06 5.67 11.97
C PRO A 53 -25.59 5.51 12.34
N VAL A 54 -25.30 4.86 13.48
CA VAL A 54 -23.92 4.61 13.90
C VAL A 54 -23.23 3.61 12.97
N LEU A 55 -23.96 2.56 12.53
CA LEU A 55 -23.44 1.60 11.56
C LEU A 55 -23.17 2.25 10.20
N GLU A 56 -24.03 3.16 9.76
CA GLU A 56 -23.82 3.94 8.54
C GLU A 56 -22.56 4.81 8.63
N ASP A 57 -22.36 5.51 9.74
CA ASP A 57 -21.17 6.33 9.96
C ASP A 57 -19.88 5.50 9.99
N ILE A 58 -19.91 4.33 10.63
CA ILE A 58 -18.78 3.39 10.63
C ILE A 58 -18.49 2.88 9.21
N ALA A 59 -19.53 2.50 8.45
CA ALA A 59 -19.39 2.04 7.07
C ALA A 59 -18.83 3.14 6.16
N ASN A 60 -19.28 4.39 6.33
CA ASN A 60 -18.76 5.56 5.63
C ASN A 60 -17.28 5.80 5.93
N GLY A 61 -16.88 5.66 7.20
CA GLY A 61 -15.48 5.72 7.62
C GLY A 61 -14.63 4.61 6.95
N PHE A 62 -15.15 3.38 6.91
CA PHE A 62 -14.49 2.26 6.26
C PHE A 62 -14.28 2.49 4.76
N SER A 63 -15.32 2.94 4.07
CA SER A 63 -15.28 3.30 2.64
C SER A 63 -14.23 4.39 2.37
N THR A 64 -14.15 5.40 3.24
CA THR A 64 -13.17 6.49 3.13
C THR A 64 -11.74 5.99 3.20
N ILE A 65 -11.42 5.09 4.15
CA ILE A 65 -10.07 4.53 4.28
C ILE A 65 -9.72 3.65 3.06
N VAL A 66 -10.67 2.84 2.59
CA VAL A 66 -10.50 2.01 1.38
C VAL A 66 -10.24 2.89 0.16
N ALA A 67 -10.97 3.99 -0.01
CA ALA A 67 -10.75 4.94 -1.09
C ALA A 67 -9.36 5.59 -1.00
N GLY A 68 -8.95 6.02 0.20
CA GLY A 68 -7.61 6.56 0.46
C GLY A 68 -6.50 5.56 0.12
N ARG A 69 -6.68 4.28 0.46
CA ARG A 69 -5.77 3.19 0.07
C ARG A 69 -5.66 3.09 -1.45
N GLY A 70 -6.79 3.09 -2.16
CA GLY A 70 -6.82 3.05 -3.63
C GLY A 70 -6.07 4.22 -4.26
N ALA A 71 -6.28 5.43 -3.76
CA ALA A 71 -5.57 6.62 -4.21
C ALA A 71 -4.06 6.52 -3.97
N PHE A 72 -3.64 6.00 -2.80
CA PHE A 72 -2.23 5.81 -2.47
C PHE A 72 -1.56 4.76 -3.37
N VAL A 73 -2.23 3.63 -3.65
CA VAL A 73 -1.75 2.62 -4.60
C VAL A 73 -1.60 3.21 -5.99
N SER A 74 -2.58 3.97 -6.47
CA SER A 74 -2.51 4.63 -7.78
C SER A 74 -1.35 5.63 -7.86
N ALA A 75 -1.13 6.43 -6.81
CA ALA A 75 0.00 7.35 -6.74
C ALA A 75 1.34 6.60 -6.76
N HIS A 76 1.45 5.49 -6.01
CA HIS A 76 2.64 4.65 -6.02
C HIS A 76 2.92 4.05 -7.40
N GLN A 77 1.89 3.58 -8.11
CA GLN A 77 2.01 3.06 -9.47
C GLN A 77 2.52 4.14 -10.45
N LYS A 78 1.97 5.36 -10.38
CA LYS A 78 2.44 6.49 -11.19
C LYS A 78 3.90 6.86 -10.91
N LEU A 79 4.36 6.75 -9.66
CA LEU A 79 5.76 6.94 -9.31
C LEU A 79 6.67 5.89 -9.98
N ILE A 80 6.21 4.64 -10.08
CA ILE A 80 6.93 3.57 -10.78
C ILE A 80 6.97 3.85 -12.29
N GLU A 81 5.86 4.26 -12.90
CA GLU A 81 5.79 4.63 -14.31
C GLU A 81 6.73 5.80 -14.65
N MET A 82 6.71 6.87 -13.85
CA MET A 82 7.65 7.99 -14.00
C MET A 82 9.11 7.55 -13.87
N LYS A 83 9.42 6.58 -12.99
CA LYS A 83 10.77 5.99 -12.91
C LYS A 83 11.14 5.24 -14.20
N MET A 84 10.19 4.51 -14.80
CA MET A 84 10.44 3.73 -16.02
C MET A 84 10.65 4.61 -17.25
N GLU A 85 9.94 5.74 -17.34
CA GLU A 85 10.04 6.71 -18.44
C GLU A 85 11.18 7.71 -18.28
N SER A 86 11.78 7.81 -17.10
CA SER A 86 12.92 8.69 -16.86
C SER A 86 14.23 8.01 -17.24
N ASN A 87 15.15 8.76 -17.88
CA ASN A 87 16.54 8.35 -18.19
C ASN A 87 17.41 8.16 -16.92
N LEU A 88 16.79 7.87 -15.77
CA LEU A 88 17.47 7.58 -14.52
C LEU A 88 17.97 6.13 -14.57
N ARG A 89 19.25 5.91 -14.26
CA ARG A 89 19.83 4.56 -14.16
C ARG A 89 18.92 3.66 -13.30
N LYS A 90 18.52 2.51 -13.84
CA LYS A 90 17.85 1.45 -13.07
C LYS A 90 18.82 0.99 -11.97
N VAL A 91 18.59 1.43 -10.74
CA VAL A 91 19.25 0.86 -9.56
C VAL A 91 18.28 -0.15 -8.97
N GLU A 92 18.65 -1.43 -8.99
CA GLU A 92 17.90 -2.48 -8.30
C GLU A 92 18.08 -2.29 -6.79
N ILE A 93 17.04 -1.78 -6.13
CA ILE A 93 16.98 -1.75 -4.68
C ILE A 93 15.75 -2.57 -4.27
N GLY A 94 15.99 -3.81 -3.87
CA GLY A 94 15.10 -4.58 -2.99
C GLY A 94 13.70 -4.91 -3.52
N CYS A 95 13.55 -5.22 -4.81
CA CYS A 95 12.29 -5.77 -5.31
C CYS A 95 12.14 -7.23 -4.85
N SER A 96 11.15 -7.55 -4.03
CA SER A 96 10.70 -8.93 -3.83
C SER A 96 9.73 -9.31 -4.94
N ILE A 97 9.84 -10.54 -5.45
CA ILE A 97 9.04 -11.04 -6.58
C ILE A 97 7.54 -10.99 -6.23
N GLY A 98 6.74 -10.34 -7.07
CA GLY A 98 5.30 -10.19 -6.85
C GLY A 98 4.62 -9.49 -8.04
N PRO A 99 3.28 -9.34 -8.04
CA PRO A 99 2.54 -8.80 -9.19
C PRO A 99 2.90 -7.36 -9.58
N ILE A 100 3.59 -6.63 -8.70
CA ILE A 100 4.09 -5.26 -8.93
C ILE A 100 5.54 -5.28 -9.46
N CYS A 101 6.24 -6.41 -9.34
CA CYS A 101 7.63 -6.57 -9.78
C CYS A 101 7.78 -7.81 -10.68
N PRO A 102 7.70 -7.66 -12.02
CA PRO A 102 8.02 -8.74 -12.94
C PRO A 102 9.50 -9.13 -12.78
N LEU A 103 9.80 -10.42 -12.97
CA LEU A 103 11.16 -10.98 -12.93
C LEU A 103 12.15 -10.07 -13.69
N PRO A 104 13.38 -9.86 -13.17
CA PRO A 104 14.39 -9.18 -13.95
C PRO A 104 14.62 -10.01 -15.21
N PHE A 105 14.49 -9.35 -16.35
CA PHE A 105 14.88 -9.87 -17.63
C PHE A 105 16.26 -10.51 -17.47
N VAL A 106 16.36 -11.78 -17.84
CA VAL A 106 17.63 -12.46 -18.04
C VAL A 106 18.31 -11.77 -19.22
N GLU A 107 18.90 -10.61 -18.97
CA GLU A 107 19.64 -9.83 -19.95
C GLU A 107 21.04 -10.44 -20.01
N GLU A 108 21.17 -11.50 -20.83
CA GLU A 108 22.30 -11.85 -21.71
C GLU A 108 23.75 -11.51 -21.28
N ALA A 109 24.08 -11.48 -19.99
CA ALA A 109 25.41 -11.09 -19.51
C ALA A 109 26.36 -12.28 -19.28
N GLN A 110 26.23 -13.40 -20.00
CA GLN A 110 27.10 -14.57 -19.80
C GLN A 110 27.63 -15.28 -21.06
N LEU A 111 27.64 -14.66 -22.25
CA LEU A 111 28.24 -15.31 -23.44
C LEU A 111 29.36 -14.57 -24.16
N ARG A 112 30.02 -13.58 -23.53
CA ARG A 112 31.27 -13.04 -24.07
C ARG A 112 32.29 -12.73 -22.98
N GLU A 113 32.78 -13.79 -22.34
CA GLU A 113 34.20 -13.92 -22.02
C GLU A 113 34.49 -15.41 -21.82
N VAL A 114 35.56 -15.90 -22.46
CA VAL A 114 36.09 -17.27 -22.49
C VAL A 114 35.52 -18.22 -23.57
N ALA A 115 35.85 -17.94 -24.84
CA ALA A 115 36.48 -18.89 -25.78
C ALA A 115 36.96 -18.13 -27.04
#